data_AF-A0A8E0S1M8-F1
#
_entry.id   AF-A0A8E0S1M8-F1
#
_cell.length_a   1.000
_cell.length_b   1.000
_cell.length_c   1.000
_cell.angle_alpha   90.00
_cell.angle_beta   90.00
_cell.angle_gamma   90.00
#
_symmetry.space_group_name_H-M   'P 1'
#
loop_
_entity.id
_entity.type
_entity.pdbx_description
1 polymer ?
#
loop_
_entity_poly.entity_id
_entity_poly.type
_entity_poly.pdbx_seq_one_letter_code
_entity_poly.pdbx_strand_id
1 'polypeptide(L)'
;MPTPEGIRNPDRPSVFYTLSRNEAVVVDYIPDTKIDMFQVGRSTNSNIDLVVSEPHRSSLTPVPGNPKINQSVFSSDDDSLPPVISLADAFPKPRPADNVDRLLPVSAVSRFACRICVERDPPHTARIYAAGFDESNHIILGVCLFYHL
;
A
#
# COMPACT_ATOMS: atom_id res chain seq x y z
N MET A 1 -37.79 -3.84 20.94
CA MET A 1 -36.33 -3.67 21.02
C MET A 1 -36.04 -2.21 20.72
N PRO A 2 -35.59 -1.39 21.68
CA PRO A 2 -35.33 0.01 21.40
C PRO A 2 -34.06 0.12 20.56
N THR A 3 -34.20 0.72 19.38
CA THR A 3 -33.10 1.25 18.56
C THR A 3 -32.40 2.36 19.33
N PRO A 4 -31.05 2.39 19.44
CA PRO A 4 -30.39 3.58 19.91
C PRO A 4 -30.61 4.66 18.84
N GLU A 5 -31.55 5.56 19.11
CA GLU A 5 -31.76 6.82 18.39
C GLU A 5 -30.54 7.72 18.62
N GLY A 6 -29.45 7.42 17.92
CA GLY A 6 -28.45 8.41 17.54
C GLY A 6 -28.70 8.70 16.08
N ILE A 7 -29.13 9.91 15.75
CA ILE A 7 -29.35 10.39 14.39
C ILE A 7 -28.02 10.28 13.63
N ARG A 8 -27.75 9.12 13.02
CA ARG A 8 -26.63 8.97 12.08
C ARG A 8 -26.98 9.78 10.85
N ASN A 9 -26.13 10.76 10.55
CA ASN A 9 -26.23 11.46 9.28
C ASN A 9 -25.55 10.58 8.22
N PRO A 10 -26.30 9.97 7.29
CA PRO A 10 -25.72 9.06 6.29
C PRO A 10 -24.76 9.78 5.34
N ASP A 11 -24.79 11.11 5.28
CA ASP A 11 -23.92 11.91 4.43
C ASP A 11 -22.56 12.23 5.11
N ARG A 12 -22.39 11.86 6.38
CA ARG A 12 -21.13 12.10 7.10
C ARG A 12 -20.18 10.93 6.96
N PRO A 13 -18.87 11.19 6.76
CA PRO A 13 -17.89 10.12 6.83
C PRO A 13 -17.85 9.49 8.22
N SER A 14 -17.57 8.20 8.31
CA SER A 14 -17.53 7.49 9.60
C SER A 14 -16.42 6.44 9.64
N VAL A 15 -15.98 6.11 10.84
CA VAL A 15 -15.03 5.03 11.12
C VAL A 15 -15.73 3.93 11.91
N PHE A 16 -15.71 2.72 11.37
CA PHE A 16 -16.30 1.53 11.95
C PHE A 16 -15.21 0.71 12.63
N TYR A 17 -15.30 0.57 13.94
CA TYR A 17 -14.48 -0.32 14.73
C TYR A 17 -15.29 -1.59 15.00
N THR A 18 -15.07 -2.62 14.18
CA THR A 18 -15.75 -3.90 14.35
C THR A 18 -15.18 -4.60 15.58
N LEU A 19 -16.04 -4.86 16.58
CA LEU A 19 -15.67 -5.61 17.79
C LEU A 19 -15.94 -7.11 17.62
N SER A 20 -17.05 -7.44 16.94
CA SER A 20 -17.44 -8.81 16.63
C SER A 20 -18.25 -8.89 15.32
N ARG A 21 -18.68 -10.10 14.93
CA ARG A 21 -19.55 -10.29 13.75
C ARG A 21 -20.87 -9.51 13.84
N ASN A 22 -21.31 -9.15 15.04
CA ASN A 22 -22.61 -8.55 15.30
C ASN A 22 -22.52 -7.18 15.97
N GLU A 23 -21.30 -6.69 16.22
CA GLU A 23 -21.08 -5.48 17.01
C GLU A 23 -19.97 -4.63 16.40
N ALA A 24 -20.26 -3.34 16.22
CA ALA A 24 -19.29 -2.34 15.81
C ALA A 24 -19.57 -1.01 16.51
N VAL A 25 -18.51 -0.34 16.94
CA VAL A 25 -18.58 1.06 17.35
C VAL A 25 -18.38 1.93 16.13
N VAL A 26 -19.34 2.81 15.85
CA VAL A 26 -19.27 3.74 14.72
C VAL A 26 -18.96 5.14 15.26
N VAL A 27 -17.90 5.75 14.74
CA VAL A 27 -17.49 7.10 15.09
C VAL A 27 -17.68 7.98 13.87
N ASP A 28 -18.56 8.98 13.98
CA ASP A 28 -18.73 9.96 12.92
C ASP A 28 -17.51 10.88 12.83
N TYR A 29 -17.06 11.11 11.60
CA TYR A 29 -16.02 12.05 11.28
C TYR A 29 -16.66 13.41 10.98
N ILE A 30 -16.23 14.43 11.72
CA ILE A 30 -16.68 15.79 11.51
C ILE A 30 -15.60 16.52 10.71
N PRO A 31 -15.88 16.99 9.49
CA PRO A 31 -14.94 17.79 8.72
C PRO A 31 -14.56 19.05 9.49
N ASP A 32 -13.27 19.33 9.57
CA ASP A 32 -12.75 20.58 10.10
C ASP A 32 -12.51 21.55 8.96
N THR A 33 -13.17 22.72 9.00
CA THR A 33 -13.04 23.79 8.00
C THR A 33 -11.63 24.38 7.90
N LYS A 34 -10.76 24.13 8.89
CA LYS A 34 -9.39 24.60 8.94
C LYS A 34 -8.38 23.57 8.46
N ILE A 35 -8.83 22.36 8.14
CA ILE A 35 -7.96 21.26 7.71
C ILE A 35 -8.37 20.86 6.30
N ASP A 36 -7.41 20.85 5.38
CA ASP A 36 -7.58 20.18 4.11
C ASP A 36 -7.18 18.71 4.24
N MET A 37 -8.00 17.81 3.69
CA MET A 37 -7.75 16.37 3.69
C MET A 37 -7.51 15.90 2.26
N PHE A 38 -6.44 15.15 2.07
CA PHE A 38 -6.10 14.49 0.82
C PHE A 38 -6.01 12.98 1.03
N GLN A 39 -6.67 12.20 0.18
CA GLN A 39 -6.67 10.74 0.25
C GLN A 39 -5.65 10.14 -0.71
N VAL A 40 -4.94 9.12 -0.22
CA VAL A 40 -3.93 8.39 -0.97
C VAL A 40 -4.30 6.92 -0.98
N GLY A 41 -4.17 6.27 -2.12
CA GLY A 41 -4.40 4.83 -2.23
C GLY A 41 -4.26 4.35 -3.67
N ARG A 42 -4.39 3.04 -3.88
CA ARG A 42 -4.32 2.46 -5.23
C ARG A 42 -5.65 2.50 -5.99
N SER A 43 -6.75 2.86 -5.33
CA SER A 43 -8.03 2.99 -6.01
C SER A 43 -8.01 4.19 -6.94
N THR A 44 -8.66 4.07 -8.10
CA THR A 44 -8.86 5.18 -9.04
C THR A 44 -10.19 5.90 -8.81
N ASN A 45 -10.75 5.74 -7.62
CA ASN A 45 -12.04 6.32 -7.27
C ASN A 45 -11.90 7.84 -7.18
N SER A 46 -12.99 8.55 -7.46
CA SER A 46 -13.01 10.02 -7.49
C SER A 46 -12.67 10.67 -6.16
N ASN A 47 -12.79 9.94 -5.05
CA ASN A 47 -12.43 10.40 -3.72
C ASN A 47 -10.94 10.20 -3.37
N ILE A 48 -10.11 9.70 -4.30
CA ILE A 48 -8.66 9.57 -4.14
C ILE A 48 -7.95 10.71 -4.87
N ASP A 49 -7.25 11.56 -4.13
CA ASP A 49 -6.48 12.67 -4.70
C ASP A 49 -5.17 12.20 -5.32
N LEU A 50 -4.51 11.22 -4.69
CA LEU A 50 -3.22 10.68 -5.11
C LEU A 50 -3.30 9.16 -5.32
N VAL A 51 -3.43 8.76 -6.59
CA VAL A 51 -3.44 7.35 -6.98
C VAL A 51 -2.02 6.80 -7.02
N VAL A 52 -1.73 5.82 -6.17
CA VAL A 52 -0.43 5.15 -6.10
C VAL A 52 -0.52 3.79 -6.78
N SER A 53 0.32 3.58 -7.79
CA SER A 53 0.48 2.28 -8.45
C SER A 53 1.57 1.45 -7.78
N GLU A 54 1.52 0.14 -7.98
CA GLU A 54 2.62 -0.73 -7.56
C GLU A 54 3.93 -0.32 -8.25
N PRO A 55 5.06 -0.38 -7.55
CA PRO A 55 6.34 -0.25 -8.20
C PRO A 55 6.46 -1.38 -9.23
N HIS A 56 6.58 -1.03 -10.51
CA HIS A 56 7.00 -1.99 -11.51
C HIS A 56 8.36 -2.51 -11.09
N ARG A 57 8.43 -3.78 -10.67
CA ARG A 57 9.72 -4.48 -10.64
C ARG A 57 10.17 -4.50 -12.08
N SER A 58 11.08 -3.60 -12.44
CA SER A 58 11.75 -3.61 -13.74
C SER A 58 12.15 -5.04 -14.00
N SER A 59 11.59 -5.61 -15.06
CA SER A 59 11.87 -6.95 -15.50
C SER A 59 13.38 -7.11 -15.60
N LEU A 60 13.98 -7.77 -14.61
CA LEU A 60 15.26 -8.44 -14.80
C LEU A 60 14.96 -9.55 -15.80
N THR A 61 14.86 -9.19 -17.07
CA THR A 61 14.96 -10.12 -18.17
C THR A 61 16.39 -10.65 -18.11
N PRO A 62 16.61 -11.95 -17.84
CA PRO A 62 17.88 -12.55 -18.20
C PRO A 62 17.89 -12.52 -19.73
N VAL A 63 18.62 -11.59 -20.33
CA VAL A 63 18.84 -11.56 -21.78
C VAL A 63 19.52 -12.88 -22.15
N PRO A 64 18.88 -13.81 -22.89
CA PRO A 64 19.60 -14.92 -23.50
C PRO A 64 20.14 -14.39 -24.82
N GLY A 65 21.29 -13.72 -24.77
CA GLY A 65 21.85 -13.06 -25.94
C GLY A 65 23.30 -12.72 -25.69
N ASN A 66 24.18 -13.60 -26.17
CA ASN A 66 25.62 -13.39 -26.27
C ASN A 66 25.92 -12.03 -26.92
N PRO A 67 26.56 -11.07 -26.23
CA PRO A 67 27.21 -9.96 -26.90
C PRO A 67 28.67 -10.38 -27.11
N LYS A 68 29.07 -10.54 -28.38
CA LYS A 68 30.49 -10.58 -28.73
C LYS A 68 31.13 -9.28 -28.23
N ILE A 69 32.00 -9.43 -27.23
CA ILE A 69 32.78 -8.36 -26.61
C ILE A 69 33.79 -7.85 -27.64
N ASN A 70 33.66 -6.60 -28.07
CA ASN A 70 34.76 -5.79 -28.53
C ASN A 70 34.92 -4.64 -27.52
N GLN A 71 35.63 -4.91 -26.42
CA GLN A 71 36.10 -3.88 -25.50
C GLN A 71 37.55 -3.55 -25.85
N SER A 72 37.74 -2.41 -26.49
CA SER A 72 39.01 -1.69 -26.48
C SER A 72 39.25 -1.14 -25.07
N VAL A 73 40.27 -1.71 -24.41
CA VAL A 73 41.32 -1.03 -23.64
C VAL A 73 40.88 0.14 -22.75
N PHE A 74 40.95 -0.06 -21.42
CA PHE A 74 41.65 0.84 -20.48
C PHE A 74 41.93 0.11 -19.14
N SER A 75 43.20 0.17 -18.75
CA SER A 75 43.90 -0.34 -17.54
C SER A 75 43.47 0.42 -16.24
N SER A 76 43.71 0.04 -14.98
CA SER A 76 44.80 -0.72 -14.32
C SER A 76 44.44 -1.14 -12.86
N ASP A 77 45.23 -2.07 -12.30
CA ASP A 77 45.71 -2.25 -10.90
C ASP A 77 44.82 -2.83 -9.75
N ASP A 78 45.16 -4.07 -9.36
CA ASP A 78 45.41 -4.69 -8.04
C ASP A 78 44.84 -4.06 -6.73
N ASP A 79 43.94 -4.77 -6.01
CA ASP A 79 44.06 -5.15 -4.58
C ASP A 79 42.87 -6.04 -4.13
N SER A 80 43.13 -6.91 -3.17
CA SER A 80 42.37 -8.06 -2.67
C SER A 80 41.03 -7.80 -1.92
N LEU A 81 40.01 -8.64 -2.15
CA LEU A 81 38.81 -8.78 -1.28
C LEU A 81 38.35 -10.26 -1.18
N PRO A 82 37.79 -10.73 -0.04
CA PRO A 82 37.47 -12.14 0.23
C PRO A 82 36.25 -12.62 -0.59
N PRO A 83 36.00 -13.95 -0.71
CA PRO A 83 34.93 -14.47 -1.54
C PRO A 83 33.58 -14.07 -0.93
N VAL A 84 32.83 -13.23 -1.64
CA VAL A 84 31.43 -12.94 -1.34
C VAL A 84 30.63 -14.21 -1.59
N ILE A 85 30.09 -14.80 -0.52
CA ILE A 85 29.15 -15.93 -0.60
C ILE A 85 27.93 -15.42 -1.36
N SER A 86 27.70 -15.94 -2.58
CA SER A 86 26.58 -15.52 -3.41
C SER A 86 25.27 -15.93 -2.76
N LEU A 87 24.43 -14.96 -2.36
CA LEU A 87 23.07 -15.20 -1.85
C LEU A 87 22.19 -15.97 -2.84
N ALA A 88 22.61 -16.11 -4.10
CA ALA A 88 21.88 -16.86 -5.12
C ALA A 88 21.76 -18.36 -4.80
N ASP A 89 22.67 -18.92 -4.00
CA ASP A 89 22.63 -20.36 -3.65
C ASP A 89 21.67 -20.67 -2.50
N ALA A 90 21.10 -19.65 -1.84
CA ALA A 90 20.15 -19.82 -0.73
C ALA A 90 18.69 -19.98 -1.19
N PHE A 91 18.40 -19.84 -2.50
CA PHE A 91 17.03 -19.91 -3.00
C PHE A 91 16.80 -21.11 -3.92
N PRO A 92 15.78 -21.96 -3.66
CA PRO A 92 15.48 -23.09 -4.51
C PRO A 92 15.06 -22.61 -5.91
N LYS A 93 15.66 -23.23 -6.93
CA LYS A 93 15.43 -22.95 -8.35
C LYS A 93 13.92 -23.04 -8.68
N PRO A 94 13.30 -22.03 -9.30
CA PRO A 94 11.87 -22.08 -9.64
C PRO A 94 11.60 -23.23 -10.61
N ARG A 95 10.60 -24.05 -10.30
CA ARG A 95 10.06 -25.05 -11.24
C ARG A 95 9.33 -24.33 -12.38
N PRO A 96 9.39 -24.84 -13.63
CA PRO A 96 8.65 -24.25 -14.73
C PRO A 96 7.15 -24.33 -14.43
N ALA A 97 6.48 -23.17 -14.44
CA ALA A 97 5.08 -23.03 -14.04
C ALA A 97 4.18 -22.79 -15.26
N ASP A 98 3.35 -23.77 -15.58
CA ASP A 98 2.23 -23.68 -16.51
C ASP A 98 1.06 -22.87 -15.88
N ASN A 99 1.25 -21.58 -15.57
CA ASN A 99 0.16 -20.60 -15.41
C ASN A 99 0.72 -19.18 -15.18
N VAL A 100 0.76 -18.35 -16.23
CA VAL A 100 1.32 -16.99 -16.19
C VAL A 100 0.46 -15.98 -15.43
N ASP A 101 -0.82 -16.29 -15.15
CA ASP A 101 -1.75 -15.35 -14.48
C ASP A 101 -1.68 -15.37 -12.94
N ARG A 102 -0.98 -16.34 -12.33
CA ARG A 102 -0.91 -16.48 -10.85
C ARG A 102 0.31 -15.82 -10.20
N LEU A 103 1.19 -15.18 -10.97
CA LEU A 103 2.44 -14.61 -10.48
C LEU A 103 2.49 -13.07 -10.50
N LEU A 104 1.39 -12.40 -10.87
CA LEU A 104 1.33 -10.95 -10.73
C LEU A 104 1.25 -10.62 -9.23
N PRO A 105 2.19 -9.82 -8.69
CA PRO A 105 2.13 -9.40 -7.30
C PRO A 105 0.78 -8.72 -7.07
N VAL A 106 -0.06 -9.30 -6.20
CA VAL A 106 -1.20 -8.56 -5.67
C VAL A 106 -0.61 -7.36 -4.96
N SER A 107 -1.11 -6.19 -5.35
CA SER A 107 -0.65 -4.91 -4.82
C SER A 107 -0.68 -4.92 -3.28
N ALA A 108 0.47 -4.63 -2.67
CA ALA A 108 0.59 -4.52 -1.22
C ALA A 108 0.02 -3.19 -0.69
N VAL A 109 -0.21 -2.23 -1.60
CA VAL A 109 -0.84 -0.95 -1.28
C VAL A 109 -2.34 -1.13 -1.06
N SER A 110 -2.87 -0.54 0.01
CA SER A 110 -4.31 -0.53 0.26
C SER A 110 -5.06 0.34 -0.77
N ARG A 111 -6.31 -0.02 -1.08
CA ARG A 111 -7.18 0.78 -1.97
C ARG A 111 -7.39 2.20 -1.43
N PHE A 112 -7.58 2.32 -0.12
CA PHE A 112 -7.75 3.58 0.61
C PHE A 112 -6.70 3.58 1.72
N ALA A 113 -5.47 3.99 1.39
CA ALA A 113 -4.29 3.70 2.21
C ALA A 113 -4.10 4.65 3.38
N CYS A 114 -4.17 5.96 3.12
CA CYS A 114 -3.99 6.97 4.16
C CYS A 114 -4.65 8.29 3.77
N ARG A 115 -4.69 9.19 4.76
CA ARG A 115 -5.10 10.59 4.60
C ARG A 115 -3.97 11.49 5.05
N ILE A 116 -3.69 12.52 4.27
CA ILE A 116 -2.82 13.62 4.64
C ILE A 116 -3.72 14.79 5.00
N CYS A 117 -3.65 15.22 6.26
CA CYS A 117 -4.41 16.36 6.75
C CYS A 117 -3.46 17.53 6.98
N VAL A 118 -3.77 18.68 6.39
CA VAL A 118 -2.91 19.87 6.44
C VAL A 118 -3.69 21.04 7.03
N GLU A 119 -3.10 21.71 8.02
CA GLU A 119 -3.65 22.95 8.57
C GLU A 119 -3.62 24.08 7.54
N ARG A 120 -4.75 24.77 7.34
CA ARG A 120 -4.87 25.92 6.44
C ARG A 120 -4.17 27.17 6.99
N ASP A 121 -4.10 27.30 8.30
CA ASP A 121 -3.41 28.41 8.95
C ASP A 121 -1.90 28.09 9.11
N PRO A 122 -1.00 29.09 9.00
CA PRO A 122 0.42 28.90 9.30
C PRO A 122 0.61 28.32 10.72
N PRO A 123 1.50 27.34 10.92
CA PRO A 123 2.61 26.95 10.03
C PRO A 123 2.29 25.84 9.02
N HIS A 124 1.01 25.58 8.72
CA HIS A 124 0.57 24.52 7.80
C HIS A 124 1.02 23.12 8.21
N THR A 125 0.86 22.80 9.49
CA THR A 125 1.24 21.49 10.02
C THR A 125 0.54 20.38 9.25
N ALA A 126 1.32 19.46 8.68
CA ALA A 126 0.81 18.27 8.01
C ALA A 126 0.87 17.06 8.94
N ARG A 127 -0.19 16.25 8.94
CA ARG A 127 -0.28 14.98 9.68
C ARG A 127 -0.76 13.87 8.76
N ILE A 128 -0.18 12.68 8.91
CA ILE A 128 -0.62 11.48 8.20
C ILE A 128 -1.46 10.59 9.11
N TYR A 129 -2.59 10.12 8.61
CA TYR A 129 -3.47 9.17 9.28
C TYR A 129 -3.59 7.91 8.43
N ALA A 130 -3.48 6.76 9.08
CA ALA A 130 -3.73 5.49 8.42
C ALA A 130 -5.20 5.38 7.97
N ALA A 131 -5.40 4.63 6.89
CA ALA A 131 -6.65 4.41 6.19
C ALA A 131 -7.27 5.68 5.55
N GLY A 132 -7.91 5.48 4.40
CA GLY A 132 -8.76 6.47 3.74
C GLY A 132 -10.21 6.01 3.71
N PHE A 133 -11.12 6.96 3.54
CA PHE A 133 -12.54 6.70 3.33
C PHE A 133 -12.77 6.07 1.95
N ASP A 134 -13.62 5.05 1.91
CA ASP A 134 -14.10 4.45 0.68
C ASP A 134 -15.17 5.32 -0.03
N GLU A 135 -15.73 4.81 -1.13
CA GLU A 135 -16.79 5.48 -1.90
C GLU A 135 -18.06 5.74 -1.07
N SER A 136 -18.28 4.98 0.00
CA SER A 136 -19.40 5.15 0.92
C SER A 136 -19.07 6.12 2.07
N ASN A 137 -17.92 6.80 2.00
CA ASN A 137 -17.37 7.64 3.07
C ASN A 137 -17.12 6.85 4.37
N HIS A 138 -16.65 5.61 4.27
CA HIS A 138 -16.40 4.76 5.44
C HIS A 138 -14.94 4.31 5.54
N ILE A 139 -14.43 4.27 6.78
CA ILE A 139 -13.23 3.50 7.13
C ILE A 139 -13.69 2.30 7.94
N ILE A 140 -13.33 1.09 7.52
CA ILE A 140 -13.74 -0.14 8.18
C ILE A 140 -12.51 -0.82 8.78
N LEU A 141 -12.48 -0.89 10.11
CA LEU A 141 -11.46 -1.58 10.89
C LEU A 141 -12.06 -2.90 11.40
N GLY A 142 -11.84 -3.95 10.62
CA GLY A 142 -12.33 -5.29 10.90
C GLY A 142 -11.48 -6.03 11.95
N VAL A 143 -12.05 -7.09 12.52
CA VAL A 143 -11.30 -8.06 13.31
C VAL A 143 -10.48 -8.97 12.40
N CYS A 144 -9.17 -9.04 12.63
CA CYS A 144 -8.32 -10.05 12.00
C CYS A 144 -8.12 -11.19 13.00
N LEU A 145 -8.78 -12.33 12.76
CA LEU A 145 -8.57 -13.52 13.57
C LEU A 145 -7.34 -14.25 13.06
N PHE A 146 -6.21 -14.09 13.74
CA PHE A 146 -5.09 -15.00 13.62
C PHE A 146 -5.45 -16.28 14.38
N TYR A 147 -6.10 -17.23 13.71
CA TYR A 147 -6.12 -18.60 14.21
C TYR A 147 -4.71 -19.15 14.08
N HIS A 148 -3.95 -19.15 15.18
CA HIS A 148 -2.73 -19.95 15.24
C HIS A 148 -3.14 -21.42 15.39
N LEU A 149 -2.68 -22.24 14.45
CA LEU A 149 -2.72 -23.71 14.50
C LEU A 149 -1.77 -24.21 15.59
#